data_AF-A0A938AYR3-F1
#
_entry.id   AF-A0A938AYR3-F1
#
_cell.length_a   1.000
_cell.length_b   1.000
_cell.length_c   1.000
_cell.angle_alpha   90.00
_cell.angle_beta   90.00
_cell.angle_gamma   90.00
#
_symmetry.space_group_name_H-M   'P 1'
#
loop_
_entity.id
_entity.type
_entity.pdbx_description
1 polymer ?
#
loop_
_entity_poly.entity_id
_entity_poly.type
_entity_poly.pdbx_seq_one_letter_code
_entity_poly.pdbx_strand_id
1 'polypeptide(L)'
;MSSNLETALCSFLKAEDARKLALLLEEALRKGRISYEEATGLVGGDAEDILILAYGWRLLLPSRMAHAGDWEDRMLLPRADEIYRMPNVTRHLVDNAIQTGHWEPEKAIREVFQEIREPETEKLLSLVERMASELRGRRIYGVDIKRLCAELGLKDRVDPIVSELKGCGIVSHKMASFTDAAREGSPIYEFNPSLLVGE
;
A
#
# COMPACT_ATOMS: atom_id res chain seq x y z
N MET A 1 -2.07 -12.06 18.90
CA MET A 1 -2.80 -12.75 17.82
C MET A 1 -4.24 -12.34 17.94
N SER A 2 -4.59 -11.33 17.15
CA SER A 2 -5.95 -10.88 16.93
C SER A 2 -6.60 -11.83 15.94
N SER A 3 -7.59 -12.60 16.40
CA SER A 3 -8.46 -13.38 15.50
C SER A 3 -9.14 -12.50 14.46
N ASN A 4 -9.29 -11.21 14.73
CA ASN A 4 -9.94 -10.25 13.85
C ASN A 4 -9.09 -9.93 12.62
N LEU A 5 -7.78 -9.73 12.77
CA LEU A 5 -6.92 -9.46 11.61
C LEU A 5 -6.85 -10.67 10.67
N GLU A 6 -6.75 -11.88 11.22
CA GLU A 6 -6.85 -13.11 10.42
C GLU A 6 -8.19 -13.18 9.67
N THR A 7 -9.30 -12.87 10.34
CA THR A 7 -10.64 -12.83 9.73
C THR A 7 -10.71 -11.85 8.57
N ALA A 8 -10.20 -10.63 8.76
CA ALA A 8 -10.17 -9.60 7.73
C ALA A 8 -9.36 -10.04 6.50
N LEU A 9 -8.17 -10.60 6.73
CA LEU A 9 -7.29 -11.09 5.66
C LEU A 9 -7.89 -12.28 4.90
N CYS A 10 -8.69 -13.13 5.56
CA CYS A 10 -9.39 -14.25 4.91
C CYS A 10 -10.40 -13.80 3.85
N SER A 11 -10.82 -12.52 3.84
CA SER A 11 -11.72 -12.01 2.79
C SER A 11 -11.09 -11.99 1.39
N PHE A 12 -9.75 -12.00 1.30
CA PHE A 12 -9.04 -12.00 0.01
C PHE A 12 -7.79 -12.92 -0.03
N LEU A 13 -7.48 -13.63 1.05
CA LEU A 13 -6.37 -14.60 1.12
C LEU A 13 -6.85 -15.99 1.57
N LYS A 14 -6.03 -17.00 1.32
CA LYS A 14 -6.25 -18.34 1.89
C LYS A 14 -6.02 -18.30 3.40
N ALA A 15 -6.81 -19.07 4.15
CA ALA A 15 -6.77 -19.07 5.63
C ALA A 15 -5.36 -19.32 6.20
N GLU A 16 -4.59 -20.24 5.62
CA GLU A 16 -3.23 -20.52 6.09
C GLU A 16 -2.30 -19.31 5.94
N ASP A 17 -2.33 -18.66 4.77
CA ASP A 17 -1.54 -17.48 4.48
C ASP A 17 -1.99 -16.29 5.33
N ALA A 18 -3.31 -16.10 5.48
CA ALA A 18 -3.93 -15.05 6.28
C ALA A 18 -3.47 -15.12 7.75
N ARG A 19 -3.45 -16.31 8.35
CA ARG A 19 -3.01 -16.50 9.74
C ARG A 19 -1.53 -16.14 9.94
N LYS A 20 -0.66 -16.63 9.05
CA LYS A 20 0.79 -16.35 9.14
C LYS A 20 1.07 -14.87 8.86
N LEU A 21 0.38 -14.28 7.90
CA LEU A 21 0.50 -12.86 7.59
C LEU A 21 -0.03 -11.97 8.73
N ALA A 22 -1.12 -12.34 9.38
CA ALA A 22 -1.67 -11.61 10.53
C ALA A 22 -0.63 -11.49 11.67
N LEU A 23 0.06 -12.58 12.00
CA LEU A 23 1.16 -12.57 12.98
C LEU A 23 2.24 -11.55 12.64
N LEU A 24 2.64 -11.55 11.38
CA LEU A 24 3.72 -10.73 10.88
C LEU A 24 3.32 -9.25 10.86
N LEU A 25 2.11 -8.93 10.41
CA LEU A 25 1.57 -7.57 10.38
C LEU A 25 1.29 -7.02 11.79
N GLU A 26 0.74 -7.81 12.72
CA GLU A 26 0.57 -7.39 14.11
C GLU A 26 1.89 -6.97 14.75
N GLU A 27 2.94 -7.78 14.56
CA GLU A 27 4.25 -7.48 15.13
C GLU A 27 4.87 -6.24 14.48
N ALA A 28 4.76 -6.13 13.15
CA ALA A 28 5.24 -4.96 12.42
C ALA A 28 4.50 -3.68 12.81
N LEU A 29 3.18 -3.74 13.06
CA LEU A 29 2.39 -2.61 13.54
C LEU A 29 2.86 -2.19 14.95
N ARG A 30 3.01 -3.17 15.86
CA ARG A 30 3.40 -2.94 17.25
C ARG A 30 4.80 -2.32 17.37
N LYS A 31 5.76 -2.78 16.57
CA LYS A 31 7.15 -2.29 16.59
C LYS A 31 7.42 -1.14 15.61
N GLY A 32 6.47 -0.85 14.72
CA GLY A 32 6.64 0.05 13.57
C GLY A 32 7.59 -0.48 12.49
N ARG A 33 8.11 -1.70 12.64
CA ARG A 33 8.99 -2.41 11.71
C ARG A 33 9.03 -3.89 12.04
N ILE A 34 9.52 -4.70 11.12
CA ILE A 34 9.88 -6.09 11.37
C ILE A 34 11.13 -6.47 10.59
N SER A 35 12.06 -7.21 11.21
CA SER A 35 13.24 -7.75 10.54
C SER A 35 12.97 -9.12 9.90
N TYR A 36 13.83 -9.53 8.97
CA TYR A 36 13.77 -10.87 8.39
C TYR A 36 13.85 -11.97 9.47
N GLU A 37 14.75 -11.83 10.45
CA GLU A 37 14.91 -12.79 11.54
C GLU A 37 13.67 -12.88 12.44
N GLU A 38 13.03 -11.74 12.72
CA GLU A 38 11.76 -11.72 13.45
C GLU A 38 10.64 -12.39 12.64
N ALA A 39 10.57 -12.15 11.34
CA ALA A 39 9.62 -12.83 10.47
C ALA A 39 9.86 -14.35 10.47
N THR A 40 11.09 -14.82 10.32
CA THR A 40 11.45 -16.24 10.42
C THR A 40 11.10 -16.83 11.78
N GLY A 41 11.32 -16.08 12.87
CA GLY A 41 10.96 -16.52 14.22
C GLY A 41 9.44 -16.67 14.42
N LEU A 42 8.62 -15.88 13.72
CA LEU A 42 7.15 -15.89 13.85
C LEU A 42 6.47 -16.94 12.97
N VAL A 43 6.91 -17.07 11.71
CA VAL A 43 6.21 -17.91 10.71
C VAL A 43 7.05 -19.11 10.24
N GLY A 44 8.24 -19.31 10.81
CA GLY A 44 9.06 -20.50 10.58
C GLY A 44 9.55 -20.64 9.14
N GLY A 45 9.45 -21.86 8.61
CA GLY A 45 9.95 -22.20 7.27
C GLY A 45 9.27 -21.47 6.11
N ASP A 46 8.09 -20.87 6.34
CA ASP A 46 7.31 -20.20 5.31
C ASP A 46 7.57 -18.68 5.25
N ALA A 47 8.57 -18.18 5.99
CA ALA A 47 8.83 -16.75 6.11
C ALA A 47 9.05 -16.04 4.79
N GLU A 48 9.77 -16.67 3.86
CA GLU A 48 10.02 -16.08 2.54
C GLU A 48 8.74 -15.94 1.74
N ASP A 49 7.91 -16.98 1.70
CA ASP A 49 6.64 -16.97 0.97
C ASP A 49 5.66 -15.94 1.54
N ILE A 50 5.58 -15.81 2.86
CA ILE A 50 4.74 -14.82 3.53
C ILE A 50 5.27 -13.39 3.32
N LEU A 51 6.59 -13.19 3.30
CA LEU A 51 7.19 -11.90 2.97
C LEU A 51 6.98 -11.53 1.50
N ILE A 52 7.06 -12.50 0.57
CA ILE A 52 6.73 -12.32 -0.84
C ILE A 52 5.27 -11.92 -0.99
N LEU A 53 4.36 -12.58 -0.26
CA LEU A 53 2.94 -12.25 -0.25
C LEU A 53 2.70 -10.84 0.30
N ALA A 54 3.28 -10.50 1.46
CA ALA A 54 3.17 -9.18 2.07
C ALA A 54 3.69 -8.07 1.15
N TYR A 55 4.83 -8.32 0.48
CA TYR A 55 5.39 -7.41 -0.51
C TYR A 55 4.50 -7.28 -1.74
N GLY A 56 3.97 -8.40 -2.28
CA GLY A 56 3.09 -8.43 -3.45
C GLY A 56 1.77 -7.68 -3.26
N TRP A 57 1.30 -7.60 -2.01
CA TRP A 57 0.17 -6.79 -1.58
C TRP A 57 0.56 -5.38 -1.10
N ARG A 58 1.85 -5.02 -1.13
CA ARG A 58 2.41 -3.77 -0.62
C ARG A 58 2.06 -3.51 0.85
N LEU A 59 1.81 -4.57 1.61
CA LEU A 59 1.51 -4.48 3.04
C LEU A 59 2.79 -4.23 3.85
N LEU A 60 3.89 -4.80 3.39
CA LEU A 60 5.22 -4.57 3.94
C LEU A 60 6.20 -4.33 2.81
N LEU A 61 7.02 -3.30 2.97
CA LEU A 61 8.03 -2.91 2.01
C LEU A 61 9.41 -2.92 2.68
N PRO A 62 10.45 -3.38 1.97
CA PRO A 62 11.83 -3.19 2.40
C PRO A 62 12.13 -1.72 2.70
N SER A 63 12.91 -1.48 3.76
CA SER A 63 13.30 -0.13 4.20
C SER A 63 14.61 0.35 3.56
N ARG A 64 15.33 -0.52 2.85
CA ARG A 64 16.53 -0.10 2.10
C ARG A 64 16.12 0.91 1.04
N MET A 65 16.62 2.13 1.18
CA MET A 65 16.54 3.12 0.12
C MET A 65 17.61 2.80 -0.92
N ALA A 66 17.26 2.05 -1.96
CA ALA A 66 17.92 2.25 -3.25
C ALA A 66 17.33 3.51 -3.88
N HIS A 67 18.11 4.21 -4.70
CA HIS A 67 17.81 5.54 -5.20
C HIS A 67 16.36 5.70 -5.71
N ALA A 68 15.60 6.61 -5.08
CA ALA A 68 14.16 6.86 -5.22
C ALA A 68 13.26 5.94 -4.37
N GLY A 69 12.44 6.53 -3.51
CA GLY A 69 11.62 5.83 -2.51
C GLY A 69 10.44 5.01 -3.05
N ASP A 70 10.42 4.73 -4.36
CA ASP A 70 9.35 4.04 -5.06
C ASP A 70 9.40 2.51 -4.77
N TRP A 71 8.27 1.82 -4.91
CA TRP A 71 8.13 0.41 -4.48
C TRP A 71 8.94 -0.55 -5.34
N GLU A 72 9.07 -0.31 -6.64
CA GLU A 72 9.83 -1.19 -7.54
C GLU A 72 11.34 -1.17 -7.24
N ASP A 73 11.86 -0.07 -6.71
CA ASP A 73 13.28 0.05 -6.34
C ASP A 73 13.61 -0.68 -5.03
N ARG A 74 12.58 -1.10 -4.28
CA ARG A 74 12.71 -1.83 -3.02
C ARG A 74 12.68 -3.33 -3.28
N MET A 75 13.78 -3.83 -3.84
CA MET A 75 13.94 -5.25 -4.12
C MET A 75 13.81 -6.07 -2.82
N LEU A 76 12.83 -6.97 -2.78
CA LEU A 76 12.66 -7.92 -1.68
C LEU A 76 13.84 -8.90 -1.69
N LEU A 77 14.74 -8.75 -0.72
CA LEU A 77 15.84 -9.65 -0.47
C LEU A 77 15.59 -10.35 0.87
N PRO A 78 15.30 -11.67 0.90
CA PRO A 78 15.22 -12.42 2.15
C PRO A 78 16.65 -12.64 2.65
N ARG A 79 17.16 -11.66 3.39
CA ARG A 79 18.53 -11.67 3.92
C ARG A 79 18.53 -11.19 5.35
N ALA A 80 19.54 -11.65 6.08
CA ALA A 80 19.81 -11.13 7.39
C ALA A 80 19.95 -9.60 7.37
N ASP A 81 19.50 -8.97 8.46
CA ASP A 81 19.44 -7.51 8.67
C ASP A 81 18.45 -6.75 7.77
N GLU A 82 17.63 -7.43 6.95
CA GLU A 82 16.58 -6.75 6.19
C GLU A 82 15.46 -6.27 7.13
N ILE A 83 15.00 -5.04 6.95
CA ILE A 83 13.93 -4.44 7.74
C ILE A 83 12.78 -4.05 6.82
N TYR A 84 11.58 -4.48 7.19
CA TYR A 84 10.34 -4.18 6.50
C TYR A 84 9.47 -3.23 7.32
N ARG A 85 8.72 -2.37 6.61
CA ARG A 85 7.79 -1.41 7.19
C ARG A 85 6.49 -1.35 6.42
N MET A 86 5.41 -1.02 7.11
CA MET A 86 4.13 -0.74 6.48
C MET A 86 4.13 0.67 5.87
N PRO A 87 3.57 0.84 4.66
CA PRO A 87 3.10 2.14 4.23
C PRO A 87 2.06 2.72 5.20
N ASN A 88 1.91 4.05 5.24
CA ASN A 88 1.02 4.70 6.20
C ASN A 88 -0.45 4.25 6.06
N VAL A 89 -0.97 4.17 4.84
CA VAL A 89 -2.34 3.68 4.59
C VAL A 89 -2.51 2.22 5.03
N THR A 90 -1.47 1.40 4.86
CA THR A 90 -1.47 0.01 5.33
C THR A 90 -1.49 -0.08 6.85
N ARG A 91 -0.77 0.80 7.54
CA ARG A 91 -0.78 0.87 9.01
C ARG A 91 -2.22 1.03 9.53
N HIS A 92 -2.98 1.95 8.93
CA HIS A 92 -4.40 2.16 9.25
C HIS A 92 -5.28 0.97 8.85
N LEU A 93 -5.07 0.36 7.68
CA LEU A 93 -5.77 -0.86 7.28
C LEU A 93 -5.62 -1.97 8.33
N VAL A 94 -4.40 -2.24 8.78
CA VAL A 94 -4.11 -3.30 9.75
C VAL A 94 -4.67 -2.96 11.13
N ASP A 95 -4.50 -1.73 11.60
CA ASP A 95 -5.02 -1.30 12.90
C ASP A 95 -6.56 -1.40 12.93
N ASN A 96 -7.23 -0.94 11.88
CA ASN A 96 -8.68 -1.09 11.73
C ASN A 96 -9.10 -2.56 11.73
N ALA A 97 -8.46 -3.39 10.92
CA ALA A 97 -8.77 -4.82 10.84
C ALA A 97 -8.56 -5.55 12.18
N ILE A 98 -7.56 -5.17 12.97
CA ILE A 98 -7.37 -5.71 14.34
C ILE A 98 -8.56 -5.37 15.23
N GLN A 99 -9.11 -4.16 15.10
CA GLN A 99 -10.21 -3.67 15.93
C GLN A 99 -11.57 -4.21 15.47
N THR A 100 -11.84 -4.25 14.17
CA THR A 100 -13.17 -4.52 13.60
C THR A 100 -13.32 -5.92 13.03
N GLY A 101 -12.23 -6.57 12.62
CA GLY A 101 -12.28 -7.83 11.87
C GLY A 101 -12.62 -7.65 10.39
N HIS A 102 -12.73 -6.42 9.92
CA HIS A 102 -13.04 -6.09 8.53
C HIS A 102 -11.85 -5.40 7.84
N TRP A 103 -11.67 -5.68 6.56
CA TRP A 103 -10.68 -4.99 5.74
C TRP A 103 -11.35 -3.79 5.07
N GLU A 104 -11.13 -2.58 5.60
CA GLU A 104 -11.88 -1.37 5.24
C GLU A 104 -11.00 -0.30 4.55
N PRO A 105 -10.73 -0.40 3.22
CA PRO A 105 -9.87 0.55 2.51
C PRO A 105 -10.30 2.02 2.60
N GLU A 106 -11.59 2.31 2.40
CA GLU A 106 -12.07 3.70 2.40
C GLU A 106 -11.78 4.38 3.75
N LYS A 107 -12.03 3.65 4.85
CA LYS A 107 -11.74 4.12 6.21
C LYS A 107 -10.25 4.42 6.39
N ALA A 108 -9.37 3.51 5.98
CA ALA A 108 -7.93 3.69 6.09
C ALA A 108 -7.40 4.87 5.23
N ILE A 109 -7.96 5.08 4.04
CA ILE A 109 -7.62 6.22 3.17
C ILE A 109 -8.08 7.53 3.84
N ARG A 110 -9.27 7.55 4.42
CA ARG A 110 -9.79 8.72 5.15
C ARG A 110 -8.89 9.08 6.34
N GLU A 111 -8.48 8.09 7.12
CA GLU A 111 -7.61 8.28 8.29
C GLU A 111 -6.23 8.78 7.90
N VAL A 112 -5.63 8.29 6.81
CA VAL A 112 -4.31 8.78 6.38
C VAL A 112 -4.38 10.23 5.87
N PHE A 113 -5.46 10.64 5.19
CA PHE A 113 -5.67 12.03 4.80
C PHE A 113 -5.91 12.96 6.00
N GLN A 114 -6.66 12.49 7.01
CA GLN A 114 -6.85 13.22 8.25
C GLN A 114 -5.53 13.38 9.04
N GLU A 115 -4.69 12.35 9.06
CA GLU A 115 -3.38 12.37 9.71
C GLU A 115 -2.46 13.46 9.12
N ILE A 116 -2.45 13.61 7.80
CA ILE A 116 -1.68 14.67 7.11
C ILE A 116 -2.39 16.03 7.09
N ARG A 117 -3.59 16.12 7.71
CA ARG A 117 -4.44 17.33 7.77
C ARG A 117 -4.82 17.87 6.39
N GLU A 118 -5.16 16.98 5.46
CA GLU A 118 -5.59 17.38 4.13
C GLU A 118 -6.91 18.17 4.18
N PRO A 119 -6.95 19.43 3.71
CA PRO A 119 -8.16 20.25 3.75
C PRO A 119 -9.29 19.76 2.83
N GLU A 120 -8.98 19.06 1.73
CA GLU A 120 -9.94 18.61 0.72
C GLU A 120 -10.17 17.09 0.80
N THR A 121 -10.24 16.54 2.01
CA THR A 121 -10.32 15.08 2.29
C THR A 121 -11.40 14.38 1.45
N GLU A 122 -12.63 14.91 1.38
CA GLU A 122 -13.70 14.27 0.60
C GLU A 122 -13.38 14.24 -0.91
N LYS A 123 -12.76 15.30 -1.45
CA LYS A 123 -12.37 15.31 -2.86
C LYS A 123 -11.23 14.33 -3.13
N LEU A 124 -10.28 14.17 -2.21
CA LEU A 124 -9.23 13.16 -2.36
C LEU A 124 -9.77 11.74 -2.21
N LEU A 125 -10.76 11.50 -1.36
CA LEU A 125 -11.44 10.20 -1.30
C LEU A 125 -12.12 9.87 -2.62
N SER A 126 -12.91 10.80 -3.16
CA SER A 126 -13.50 10.63 -4.50
C SER A 126 -12.44 10.48 -5.59
N LEU A 127 -11.30 11.17 -5.48
CA LEU A 127 -10.20 11.00 -6.42
C LEU A 127 -9.67 9.55 -6.37
N VAL A 128 -9.36 9.03 -5.19
CA VAL A 128 -8.81 7.67 -5.03
C VAL A 128 -9.80 6.60 -5.51
N GLU A 129 -11.09 6.76 -5.22
CA GLU A 129 -12.15 5.88 -5.72
C GLU A 129 -12.22 5.88 -7.26
N ARG A 130 -12.18 7.07 -7.87
CA ARG A 130 -12.19 7.20 -9.34
C ARG A 130 -10.91 6.68 -9.99
N MET A 131 -9.78 6.86 -9.33
CA MET A 131 -8.52 6.26 -9.76
C MET A 131 -8.64 4.72 -9.75
N ALA A 132 -9.22 4.14 -8.70
CA ALA A 132 -9.41 2.70 -8.56
C ALA A 132 -10.32 2.11 -9.66
N SER A 133 -11.37 2.83 -10.08
CA SER A 133 -12.28 2.37 -11.14
C SER A 133 -11.72 2.50 -12.56
N GLU A 134 -10.68 3.32 -12.77
CA GLU A 134 -10.04 3.54 -14.07
C GLU A 134 -8.69 2.82 -14.23
N LEU A 135 -8.32 1.96 -13.28
CA LEU A 135 -7.05 1.24 -13.31
C LEU A 135 -6.93 0.32 -14.53
N ARG A 136 -5.75 0.31 -15.16
CA ARG A 136 -5.37 -0.70 -16.16
C ARG A 136 -4.51 -1.78 -15.52
N GLY A 137 -5.18 -2.76 -14.91
CA GLY A 137 -4.56 -3.70 -13.97
C GLY A 137 -4.35 -3.02 -12.62
N ARG A 138 -3.09 -2.82 -12.20
CA ARG A 138 -2.75 -2.05 -10.99
C ARG A 138 -2.15 -0.68 -11.31
N ARG A 139 -2.36 -0.19 -12.53
CA ARG A 139 -1.66 0.99 -13.07
C ARG A 139 -2.63 2.13 -13.35
N ILE A 140 -2.16 3.34 -13.09
CA ILE A 140 -2.82 4.59 -13.51
C ILE A 140 -1.79 5.54 -14.12
N TYR A 141 -2.21 6.27 -15.16
CA TYR A 141 -1.34 7.20 -15.88
C TYR A 141 -1.48 8.61 -15.28
N GLY A 142 -0.39 9.37 -15.28
CA GLY A 142 -0.38 10.74 -14.77
C GLY A 142 -1.36 11.67 -15.50
N VAL A 143 -1.63 11.41 -16.78
CA VAL A 143 -2.67 12.12 -17.54
C VAL A 143 -4.08 11.86 -17.00
N ASP A 144 -4.37 10.63 -16.56
CA ASP A 144 -5.65 10.28 -15.96
C ASP A 144 -5.80 10.92 -14.59
N ILE A 145 -4.76 10.88 -13.74
CA ILE A 145 -4.74 11.58 -12.45
C ILE A 145 -4.99 13.08 -12.65
N LYS A 146 -4.29 13.71 -13.59
CA LYS A 146 -4.45 15.14 -13.89
C LYS A 146 -5.88 15.47 -14.35
N ARG A 147 -6.48 14.63 -15.19
CA ARG A 147 -7.86 14.80 -15.65
C ARG A 147 -8.84 14.66 -14.47
N LEU A 148 -8.71 13.62 -13.65
CA LEU A 148 -9.57 13.40 -12.48
C LEU A 148 -9.46 14.54 -11.48
N CYS A 149 -8.26 15.03 -11.19
CA CYS A 149 -8.06 16.23 -10.38
C CYS A 149 -8.79 17.45 -10.97
N ALA A 150 -8.71 17.65 -12.28
CA ALA A 150 -9.40 18.78 -12.91
C ALA A 150 -10.93 18.69 -12.79
N GLU A 151 -11.50 17.50 -12.98
CA GLU A 151 -12.93 17.24 -12.84
C GLU A 151 -13.43 17.43 -11.39
N LEU A 152 -12.57 17.24 -10.40
CA LEU A 152 -12.86 17.46 -8.98
C LEU A 152 -12.50 18.88 -8.49
N GLY A 153 -12.06 19.79 -9.38
CA GLY A 153 -11.67 21.16 -9.02
C GLY A 153 -10.33 21.26 -8.30
N LEU A 154 -9.44 20.28 -8.45
CA LEU A 154 -8.11 20.18 -7.85
C LEU A 154 -6.96 20.43 -8.84
N LYS A 155 -7.26 20.99 -10.03
CA LYS A 155 -6.30 21.15 -11.14
C LYS A 155 -4.99 21.87 -10.77
N ASP A 156 -5.03 22.79 -9.81
CA ASP A 156 -3.88 23.62 -9.42
C ASP A 156 -3.02 22.93 -8.34
N ARG A 157 -3.43 21.74 -7.86
CA ARG A 157 -2.77 20.96 -6.80
C ARG A 157 -2.30 19.57 -7.25
N VAL A 158 -2.25 19.30 -8.56
CA VAL A 158 -1.93 17.95 -9.07
C VAL A 158 -0.61 17.41 -8.51
N ASP A 159 0.48 18.17 -8.58
CA ASP A 159 1.80 17.69 -8.11
C ASP A 159 1.87 17.50 -6.57
N PRO A 160 1.36 18.44 -5.74
CA PRO A 160 1.17 18.20 -4.31
C PRO A 160 0.35 16.95 -4.00
N ILE A 161 -0.79 16.77 -4.68
CA ILE A 161 -1.69 15.62 -4.46
C ILE A 161 -0.98 14.32 -4.80
N VAL A 162 -0.28 14.23 -5.93
CA VAL A 162 0.50 13.05 -6.28
C VAL A 162 1.55 12.77 -5.20
N SER A 163 2.20 13.80 -4.67
CA SER A 163 3.18 13.66 -3.59
C SER A 163 2.54 13.16 -2.29
N GLU A 164 1.35 13.65 -1.94
CA GLU A 164 0.55 13.20 -0.80
C GLU A 164 0.13 11.73 -0.96
N LEU A 165 -0.41 11.34 -2.12
CA LEU A 165 -0.79 9.96 -2.42
C LEU A 165 0.42 8.99 -2.32
N LYS A 166 1.59 9.42 -2.79
CA LYS A 166 2.85 8.67 -2.63
C LYS A 166 3.28 8.58 -1.17
N GLY A 167 3.27 9.70 -0.44
CA GLY A 167 3.63 9.77 0.97
C GLY A 167 2.73 8.91 1.86
N CYS A 168 1.45 8.79 1.49
CA CYS A 168 0.49 7.92 2.18
C CYS A 168 0.66 6.44 1.83
N GLY A 169 1.37 6.12 0.75
CA GLY A 169 1.50 4.74 0.25
C GLY A 169 0.28 4.25 -0.52
N ILE A 170 -0.49 5.15 -1.12
CA ILE A 170 -1.63 4.82 -2.00
C ILE A 170 -1.13 4.50 -3.42
N VAL A 171 -0.11 5.23 -3.88
CA VAL A 171 0.54 4.97 -5.18
C VAL A 171 2.07 5.04 -5.06
N SER A 172 2.76 4.50 -6.06
CA SER A 172 4.20 4.65 -6.26
C SER A 172 4.50 4.82 -7.74
N HIS A 173 5.63 5.46 -8.12
CA HIS A 173 6.03 5.40 -9.52
C HIS A 173 6.35 3.96 -9.93
N LYS A 174 6.13 3.70 -11.22
CA LYS A 174 6.60 2.51 -11.91
C LYS A 174 7.78 2.88 -12.81
N MET A 175 9.01 2.62 -12.35
CA MET A 175 10.22 3.01 -13.09
C MET A 175 10.53 2.04 -14.23
N ALA A 176 10.18 0.75 -14.12
CA ALA A 176 10.43 -0.24 -15.17
C ALA A 176 9.70 0.03 -16.49
N SER A 177 8.81 1.03 -16.51
CA SER A 177 8.04 1.45 -17.67
C SER A 177 8.53 2.74 -18.31
N PHE A 178 9.80 3.17 -18.14
CA PHE A 178 10.31 4.37 -18.85
C PHE A 178 10.07 4.33 -20.37
N THR A 179 10.10 3.14 -20.99
CA THR A 179 9.74 2.97 -22.41
C THR A 179 8.26 3.20 -22.68
N ASP A 180 7.36 2.72 -21.81
CA ASP A 180 5.92 2.93 -21.95
C ASP A 180 5.54 4.37 -21.58
N ALA A 181 6.14 4.95 -20.55
CA ALA A 181 5.94 6.34 -20.13
C ALA A 181 6.44 7.33 -21.19
N ALA A 182 7.57 7.04 -21.85
CA ALA A 182 8.04 7.81 -23.00
C ALA A 182 7.13 7.65 -24.22
N ARG A 183 6.52 6.48 -24.41
CA ARG A 183 5.56 6.22 -25.50
C ARG A 183 4.21 6.90 -25.26
N GLU A 184 3.72 6.88 -24.03
CA GLU A 184 2.45 7.48 -23.61
C GLU A 184 2.58 8.95 -23.19
N GLY A 185 3.80 9.49 -23.13
CA GLY A 185 4.09 10.88 -22.79
C GLY A 185 3.74 11.29 -21.36
N SER A 186 3.59 10.33 -20.43
CA SER A 186 3.18 10.60 -19.05
C SER A 186 3.73 9.58 -18.05
N PRO A 187 3.97 9.98 -16.79
CA PRO A 187 4.44 9.05 -15.77
C PRO A 187 3.36 7.99 -15.47
N ILE A 188 3.80 6.79 -15.13
CA ILE A 188 2.94 5.66 -14.76
C ILE A 188 3.12 5.39 -13.27
N TYR A 189 2.02 5.15 -12.58
CA TYR A 189 1.98 4.82 -11.17
C TYR A 189 1.41 3.43 -10.96
N GLU A 190 1.97 2.68 -10.00
CA GLU A 190 1.34 1.51 -9.41
C GLU A 190 0.42 1.96 -8.27
N PHE A 191 -0.80 1.43 -8.24
CA PHE A 191 -1.77 1.62 -7.16
C PHE A 191 -1.63 0.51 -6.12
N ASN A 192 -1.76 0.83 -4.83
CA ASN A 192 -1.63 -0.14 -3.76
C ASN A 192 -2.74 -1.21 -3.88
N PRO A 193 -2.40 -2.49 -4.18
CA PRO A 193 -3.40 -3.52 -4.39
C PRO A 193 -4.20 -3.84 -3.12
N SER A 194 -3.67 -3.58 -1.92
CA SER A 194 -4.42 -3.82 -0.68
C SER A 194 -5.60 -2.86 -0.48
N LEU A 195 -5.70 -1.81 -1.29
CA LEU A 195 -6.81 -0.85 -1.30
C LEU A 195 -7.91 -1.23 -2.31
N LEU A 196 -7.74 -2.31 -3.07
CA LEU A 196 -8.66 -2.78 -4.11
C LEU A 196 -9.48 -4.00 -3.69
N VAL A 197 -9.36 -4.40 -2.43
CA VAL A 197 -9.99 -5.60 -1.85
C VAL A 197 -10.60 -5.25 -0.51
N GLY A 198 -11.46 -6.14 0.00
CA GLY A 198 -12.30 -5.87 1.16
C GLY A 198 -13.76 -5.79 0.75
N GLU A 199 -14.65 -5.97 1.74
CA GLU A 199 -16.10 -5.83 1.61
C GLU A 199 -16.58 -4.61 2.39
#